data_AF-A0A6G0UEU1-F1
#
_entry.id   AF-A0A6G0UEU1-F1
#
_cell.length_a   1.000
_cell.length_b   1.000
_cell.length_c   1.000
_cell.angle_alpha   90.00
_cell.angle_beta   90.00
_cell.angle_gamma   90.00
#
_symmetry.space_group_name_H-M   'P 1'
#
loop_
_entity.id
_entity.type
_entity.pdbx_description
1 polymer ?
#
loop_
_entity_poly.entity_id
_entity_poly.type
_entity_poly.pdbx_seq_one_letter_code
_entity_poly.pdbx_strand_id
1 'polypeptide(L)'
;MKFFLFLLLISFCESFLYYTPDTYPDSLRNPNACGLRSPGWACDPNLILGDNIAEAMNIISTNIQHNTNCSCENQNQCSYPHTGFTISVAILEKIKDNDDIINPSTDHKLKLAEVFANALRIRQNRGHCGD
;
A
#
# COMPACT_ATOMS: atom_id res chain seq x y z
N MET A 1 -18.44 9.50 -45.27
CA MET A 1 -18.75 9.23 -43.84
C MET A 1 -17.80 8.15 -43.34
N LYS A 2 -16.75 8.52 -42.58
CA LYS A 2 -15.86 7.55 -41.92
C LYS A 2 -16.41 7.29 -40.51
N PHE A 3 -16.76 6.03 -40.28
CA PHE A 3 -17.32 5.52 -39.02
C PHE A 3 -16.25 5.62 -37.91
N PHE A 4 -16.50 6.42 -36.88
CA PHE A 4 -15.67 6.48 -35.67
C PHE A 4 -16.00 5.25 -34.81
N LEU A 5 -15.10 4.27 -34.78
CA LEU A 5 -15.20 3.12 -33.89
C LEU A 5 -14.64 3.54 -32.52
N PHE A 6 -15.51 3.98 -31.62
CA PHE A 6 -15.16 4.33 -30.24
C PHE A 6 -15.02 3.03 -29.44
N LEU A 7 -13.79 2.53 -29.29
CA LEU A 7 -13.46 1.44 -28.37
C LEU A 7 -13.58 1.97 -26.94
N LEU A 8 -14.74 1.73 -26.33
CA LEU A 8 -14.95 1.85 -24.88
C LEU A 8 -14.04 0.82 -24.19
N LEU A 9 -12.87 1.28 -23.72
CA LEU A 9 -12.08 0.57 -22.73
C LEU A 9 -12.87 0.61 -21.42
N ILE A 10 -13.70 -0.42 -21.22
CA ILE A 10 -14.32 -0.69 -19.93
C ILE A 10 -13.18 -1.02 -18.99
N SER A 11 -12.74 -0.02 -18.23
CA SER A 11 -11.81 -0.21 -17.12
C SER A 11 -12.57 -0.96 -16.05
N PHE A 12 -12.52 -2.29 -16.09
CA PHE A 12 -13.01 -3.13 -15.01
C PHE A 12 -12.19 -2.78 -13.77
N CYS A 13 -12.78 -1.98 -12.89
CA CYS A 13 -12.33 -1.84 -11.52
C CYS A 13 -12.74 -3.13 -10.80
N GLU A 14 -12.01 -4.22 -11.05
CA GLU A 14 -12.16 -5.43 -10.24
C GLU A 14 -11.66 -5.10 -8.84
N SER A 15 -12.60 -4.88 -7.93
CA SER A 15 -12.29 -4.99 -6.51
C SER A 15 -11.90 -6.43 -6.25
N PHE A 16 -10.61 -6.68 -6.00
CA PHE A 16 -10.18 -8.02 -5.65
C PHE A 16 -10.84 -8.42 -4.32
N LEU A 17 -11.46 -9.61 -4.30
CA LEU A 17 -12.02 -10.23 -3.10
C LEU A 17 -10.94 -10.58 -2.06
N TYR A 18 -9.69 -10.68 -2.51
CA TYR A 18 -8.51 -10.94 -1.69
C TYR A 18 -7.26 -10.39 -2.38
N TYR A 19 -6.24 -10.03 -1.60
CA TYR A 19 -4.95 -9.61 -2.14
C TYR A 19 -3.83 -10.57 -1.76
N THR A 20 -2.92 -10.78 -2.69
CA THR A 20 -1.56 -11.27 -2.46
C THR A 20 -0.59 -10.08 -2.39
N PRO A 21 0.62 -10.24 -1.83
CA PRO A 21 1.63 -9.19 -1.90
C PRO A 21 1.92 -8.69 -3.31
N ASP A 22 1.76 -9.53 -4.34
CA ASP A 22 1.99 -9.19 -5.75
C ASP A 22 0.84 -8.42 -6.41
N THR A 23 -0.40 -8.67 -5.97
CA THR A 23 -1.59 -8.03 -6.53
C THR A 23 -1.97 -6.77 -5.78
N TYR A 24 -1.49 -6.60 -4.54
CA TYR A 24 -1.71 -5.38 -3.78
C TYR A 24 -1.10 -4.16 -4.49
N PRO A 25 -1.87 -3.06 -4.66
CA PRO A 25 -1.40 -1.91 -5.41
C PRO A 25 -0.29 -1.15 -4.66
N ASP A 26 0.59 -0.53 -5.45
CA ASP A 26 1.65 0.34 -4.95
C ASP A 26 1.15 1.78 -4.95
N SER A 27 0.91 2.35 -3.77
CA SER A 27 0.37 3.71 -3.60
C SER A 27 1.28 4.82 -4.10
N LEU A 28 2.59 4.59 -4.29
CA LEU A 28 3.48 5.58 -4.89
C LEU A 28 3.38 5.59 -6.42
N ARG A 29 3.03 4.45 -7.02
CA ARG A 29 2.93 4.29 -8.48
C ARG A 29 1.51 4.47 -8.99
N ASN A 30 0.53 3.94 -8.26
CA ASN A 30 -0.88 3.85 -8.64
C ASN A 30 -1.79 4.38 -7.51
N PRO A 31 -1.72 5.68 -7.16
CA PRO A 31 -2.46 6.24 -6.02
C PRO A 31 -3.98 6.06 -6.14
N ASN A 32 -4.54 6.19 -7.34
CA ASN A 32 -5.98 6.01 -7.57
C ASN A 32 -6.45 4.58 -7.21
N ALA A 33 -5.62 3.56 -7.44
CA ALA A 33 -5.95 2.18 -7.09
C ALA A 33 -5.93 1.92 -5.57
N CYS A 34 -5.42 2.89 -4.80
CA CYS A 34 -5.30 2.87 -3.35
C CYS A 34 -6.30 3.82 -2.66
N GLY A 35 -7.25 4.41 -3.42
CA GLY A 35 -8.17 5.43 -2.88
C GLY A 35 -7.51 6.78 -2.57
N LEU A 36 -6.33 7.06 -3.15
CA LEU A 36 -5.60 8.31 -2.96
C LEU A 36 -5.69 9.22 -4.18
N ARG A 37 -5.57 10.53 -3.95
CA ARG A 37 -5.51 11.53 -5.04
C ARG A 37 -4.10 11.79 -5.55
N SER A 38 -3.08 11.41 -4.78
CA SER A 38 -1.66 11.60 -5.10
C SER A 38 -0.81 10.46 -4.52
N PRO A 39 0.42 10.24 -5.04
CA PRO A 39 1.35 9.27 -4.48
C PRO A 39 1.51 9.41 -2.97
N GLY A 40 1.56 8.28 -2.26
CA GLY A 40 1.51 8.31 -0.81
C GLY A 40 2.00 7.06 -0.09
N TRP A 41 1.80 7.08 1.23
CA TRP A 41 2.21 6.01 2.16
C TRP A 41 1.04 5.17 2.68
N ALA A 42 -0.20 5.55 2.40
CA ALA A 42 -1.39 4.75 2.71
C ALA A 42 -1.92 4.04 1.46
N CYS A 43 -2.61 2.92 1.64
CA CYS A 43 -3.35 2.28 0.57
C CYS A 43 -4.60 1.59 1.12
N ASP A 44 -5.77 1.93 0.55
CA ASP A 44 -7.05 1.30 0.85
C ASP A 44 -7.77 0.97 -0.48
N PRO A 45 -7.36 -0.10 -1.17
CA PRO A 45 -7.88 -0.43 -2.48
C PRO A 45 -9.32 -0.98 -2.43
N ASN A 46 -9.82 -1.34 -1.25
CA ASN A 46 -11.22 -1.74 -1.03
C ASN A 46 -12.10 -0.58 -0.57
N LEU A 47 -11.53 0.62 -0.35
CA LEU A 47 -12.22 1.80 0.17
C LEU A 47 -12.97 1.53 1.49
N ILE A 48 -12.41 0.69 2.36
CA ILE A 48 -13.01 0.31 3.65
C ILE A 48 -13.17 1.52 4.57
N LEU A 49 -12.22 2.44 4.55
CA LEU A 49 -12.23 3.65 5.38
C LEU A 49 -12.89 4.84 4.66
N GLY A 50 -13.07 4.75 3.34
CA GLY A 50 -13.50 5.84 2.48
C GLY A 50 -12.38 6.84 2.14
N ASP A 51 -12.55 7.56 1.02
CA ASP A 51 -11.52 8.36 0.35
C ASP A 51 -10.78 9.36 1.28
N ASN A 52 -11.49 9.97 2.22
CA ASN A 52 -10.91 11.03 3.07
C ASN A 52 -9.95 10.48 4.13
N ILE A 53 -10.14 9.24 4.59
CA ILE A 53 -9.34 8.69 5.69
C ILE A 53 -7.99 8.19 5.18
N ALA A 54 -7.96 7.55 4.01
CA ALA A 54 -6.70 7.14 3.38
C ALA A 54 -5.79 8.35 3.12
N GLU A 55 -6.36 9.47 2.67
CA GLU A 55 -5.62 10.71 2.47
C GLU A 55 -5.14 11.32 3.80
N ALA A 56 -5.96 11.28 4.85
CA ALA A 56 -5.53 11.73 6.18
C ALA A 56 -4.35 10.90 6.72
N MET A 57 -4.38 9.57 6.53
CA MET A 57 -3.25 8.70 6.87
C MET A 57 -2.01 9.03 6.05
N ASN A 58 -2.16 9.32 4.76
CA ASN A 58 -1.06 9.75 3.91
C ASN A 58 -0.40 11.05 4.42
N ILE A 59 -1.20 12.03 4.84
CA ILE A 59 -0.71 13.29 5.42
C ILE A 59 0.06 13.02 6.72
N ILE A 60 -0.48 12.18 7.61
CA ILE A 60 0.17 11.85 8.89
C ILE A 60 1.50 11.13 8.65
N SER A 61 1.53 10.10 7.79
CA SER A 61 2.76 9.39 7.45
C SER A 61 3.82 10.31 6.85
N THR A 62 3.41 11.23 5.97
CA THR A 62 4.31 12.23 5.37
C THR A 62 4.84 13.20 6.43
N ASN A 63 4.00 13.61 7.39
CA ASN A 63 4.42 14.46 8.48
C ASN A 63 5.47 13.75 9.37
N ILE A 64 5.28 12.47 9.67
CA ILE A 64 6.24 11.66 10.43
C ILE A 64 7.57 11.60 9.69
N GLN A 65 7.57 11.34 8.38
CA GLN A 65 8.79 11.29 7.56
C GLN A 65 9.58 12.61 7.57
N HIS A 66 8.90 13.75 7.58
CA HIS A 66 9.56 15.06 7.58
C HIS A 66 9.96 15.56 8.98
N ASN A 67 9.28 15.13 10.04
CA ASN A 67 9.48 15.66 11.40
C ASN A 67 10.23 14.68 12.32
N THR A 68 10.69 13.55 11.80
CA THR A 68 11.53 12.62 12.54
C THR A 68 12.92 12.54 11.93
N ASN A 69 13.90 12.20 12.77
CA ASN A 69 15.26 11.99 12.30
C ASN A 69 15.38 10.65 11.60
N CYS A 70 16.11 10.63 10.48
CA CYS A 70 16.49 9.40 9.83
C CYS A 70 17.33 8.51 10.78
N SER A 71 16.98 7.23 10.86
CA SER A 71 17.61 6.22 11.72
C SER A 71 18.74 5.44 11.03
N CYS A 72 18.96 5.63 9.73
CA CYS A 72 19.98 4.88 8.99
C CYS A 72 21.38 5.16 9.55
N GLU A 73 22.20 4.12 9.68
CA GLU A 73 23.61 4.26 10.05
C GLU A 73 24.40 5.05 8.98
N ASN A 74 24.06 4.84 7.71
CA ASN A 74 24.68 5.55 6.60
C ASN A 74 23.85 6.78 6.22
N GLN A 75 24.39 7.98 6.48
CA GLN A 75 23.70 9.24 6.19
C GLN A 75 23.36 9.46 4.71
N ASN A 76 24.05 8.78 3.78
CA ASN A 76 23.70 8.87 2.37
C ASN A 76 22.30 8.29 2.08
N GLN A 77 21.81 7.39 2.93
CA GLN A 77 20.45 6.84 2.89
C GLN A 77 19.41 7.81 3.46
N CYS A 78 19.82 8.89 4.12
CA CYS A 78 18.89 9.89 4.67
C CYS A 78 18.57 11.03 3.69
N SER A 79 18.75 10.79 2.39
CA SER A 79 18.53 11.77 1.33
C SER A 79 17.07 11.82 0.91
N TYR A 80 16.62 12.95 0.36
CA TYR A 80 15.25 13.12 -0.15
C TYR A 80 14.84 11.96 -1.08
N PRO A 81 13.64 11.37 -0.93
CA PRO A 81 12.55 11.77 -0.03
C PRO A 81 12.62 11.18 1.40
N HIS A 82 13.66 10.43 1.73
CA HIS A 82 13.75 9.63 2.96
C HIS A 82 14.50 10.37 4.07
N THR A 83 13.93 11.45 4.57
CA THR A 83 14.56 12.30 5.61
C THR A 83 14.35 11.81 7.04
N GLY A 84 13.46 10.84 7.24
CA GLY A 84 13.01 10.39 8.55
C GLY A 84 12.30 9.02 8.48
N PHE A 85 11.57 8.67 9.54
CA PHE A 85 10.82 7.42 9.60
C PHE A 85 9.72 7.37 8.56
N THR A 86 9.66 6.27 7.83
CA THR A 86 8.61 6.02 6.83
C THR A 86 7.59 5.04 7.40
N ILE A 87 6.34 5.47 7.55
CA ILE A 87 5.24 4.59 7.98
C ILE A 87 4.32 4.35 6.80
N SER A 88 4.31 3.12 6.29
CA SER A 88 3.36 2.70 5.26
C SER A 88 2.17 2.00 5.89
N VAL A 89 0.96 2.32 5.43
CA VAL A 89 -0.29 1.72 5.92
C VAL A 89 -0.96 0.97 4.78
N ALA A 90 -1.22 -0.32 4.99
CA ALA A 90 -1.94 -1.18 4.06
C ALA A 90 -3.28 -1.60 4.69
N ILE A 91 -4.38 -1.26 4.03
CA ILE A 91 -5.74 -1.63 4.40
C ILE A 91 -6.28 -2.55 3.31
N LEU A 92 -7.01 -3.60 3.68
CA LEU A 92 -7.63 -4.56 2.78
C LEU A 92 -8.63 -5.42 3.53
N GLU A 93 -9.60 -5.96 2.79
CA GLU A 93 -10.63 -6.83 3.36
C GLU A 93 -10.08 -8.22 3.71
N LYS A 94 -9.28 -8.80 2.80
CA LYS A 94 -8.78 -10.17 2.95
C LYS A 94 -7.41 -10.36 2.29
N ILE A 95 -6.51 -11.03 3.01
CA ILE A 95 -5.26 -11.55 2.45
C ILE A 95 -5.53 -12.96 1.89
N LYS A 96 -4.98 -13.27 0.71
CA LYS A 96 -4.98 -14.64 0.19
C LYS A 96 -4.11 -15.51 1.08
N ASP A 97 -4.76 -16.42 1.80
CA ASP A 97 -4.10 -17.47 2.55
C ASP A 97 -3.92 -18.69 1.65
N ASN A 98 -2.71 -19.25 1.59
CA ASN A 98 -2.44 -20.43 0.77
C ASN A 98 -2.84 -21.75 1.46
N ASP A 99 -3.04 -21.72 2.78
CA ASP A 99 -3.33 -22.92 3.56
C ASP A 99 -4.83 -23.25 3.59
N ASP A 100 -5.68 -22.42 2.96
CA ASP A 100 -7.15 -22.54 2.91
C ASP A 100 -7.78 -22.88 4.27
N ILE A 101 -7.17 -22.39 5.36
CA ILE A 101 -7.59 -22.72 6.72
C ILE A 101 -8.99 -22.12 6.98
N ILE A 102 -9.95 -23.00 7.27
CA ILE A 102 -11.29 -22.60 7.70
C ILE A 102 -11.20 -22.14 9.15
N ASN A 103 -11.60 -20.88 9.41
CA ASN A 103 -11.54 -20.23 10.73
C ASN A 103 -10.12 -20.20 11.33
N PRO A 104 -9.18 -19.47 10.71
CA PRO A 104 -7.81 -19.40 11.21
C PRO A 104 -7.78 -18.77 12.61
N SER A 105 -6.87 -19.28 13.45
CA SER A 105 -6.62 -18.72 14.78
C SER A 105 -6.16 -17.27 14.67
N THR A 106 -6.26 -16.52 15.77
CA THR A 106 -5.74 -15.15 15.84
C THR A 106 -4.24 -15.11 15.52
N ASP A 107 -3.46 -16.06 16.04
CA ASP A 107 -2.02 -16.14 15.79
C ASP A 107 -1.69 -16.35 14.32
N HIS A 108 -2.48 -17.19 13.63
CA HIS A 108 -2.32 -17.39 12.19
C HIS A 108 -2.61 -16.12 11.39
N LYS A 109 -3.70 -15.40 11.73
CA LYS A 109 -4.05 -14.12 11.10
C LYS A 109 -2.95 -13.07 11.30
N LEU A 110 -2.41 -12.97 12.51
CA LEU A 110 -1.31 -12.05 12.82
C LEU A 110 -0.05 -12.43 12.05
N LYS A 111 0.28 -13.71 11.97
CA LYS A 111 1.44 -14.17 11.21
C LYS A 111 1.29 -13.90 9.72
N LEU A 112 0.11 -14.14 9.16
CA LEU A 112 -0.19 -13.85 7.77
C LEU A 112 -0.06 -12.34 7.48
N ALA A 113 -0.57 -11.48 8.36
CA ALA A 113 -0.44 -10.03 8.23
C ALA A 113 1.03 -9.58 8.30
N GLU A 114 1.83 -10.14 9.20
CA GLU A 114 3.27 -9.86 9.31
C GLU A 114 4.02 -10.23 8.02
N VAL A 115 3.79 -11.44 7.51
CA VAL A 115 4.41 -11.92 6.27
C VAL A 115 3.99 -11.04 5.08
N PHE A 116 2.72 -10.69 5.00
CA PHE A 116 2.20 -9.81 3.96
C PHE A 116 2.83 -8.42 4.01
N ALA A 117 2.88 -7.80 5.19
CA ALA A 117 3.48 -6.48 5.38
C ALA A 117 4.97 -6.47 5.03
N ASN A 118 5.73 -7.48 5.44
CA ASN A 118 7.15 -7.57 5.10
C ASN A 118 7.37 -7.78 3.59
N ALA A 119 6.53 -8.58 2.93
CA ALA A 119 6.58 -8.76 1.49
C ALA A 119 6.31 -7.44 0.74
N LEU A 120 5.31 -6.66 1.17
CA LEU A 120 5.07 -5.32 0.60
C LEU A 120 6.23 -4.37 0.84
N ARG A 121 6.81 -4.37 2.06
CA ARG A 121 7.95 -3.53 2.41
C ARG A 121 9.11 -3.72 1.45
N ILE A 122 9.44 -4.98 1.13
CA ILE A 122 10.51 -5.33 0.19
C ILE A 122 10.11 -4.98 -1.24
N ARG A 123 8.95 -5.47 -1.71
CA ARG A 123 8.50 -5.31 -3.11
C ARG A 123 8.34 -3.85 -3.52
N GLN A 124 7.79 -3.03 -2.63
CA GLN A 124 7.49 -1.62 -2.88
C GLN A 124 8.59 -0.68 -2.35
N ASN A 125 9.72 -1.22 -1.91
CA ASN A 125 10.87 -0.45 -1.39
C ASN A 125 10.48 0.55 -0.27
N ARG A 126 9.69 0.08 0.70
CA ARG A 126 9.19 0.91 1.82
C ARG A 126 10.11 0.90 3.04
N GLY A 127 11.06 -0.04 3.12
CA GLY A 127 12.12 -0.05 4.13
C GLY A 127 13.39 0.54 3.54
N HIS A 128 13.82 1.70 4.04
CA HIS A 128 14.95 2.42 3.46
C HIS A 128 16.28 1.99 4.11
N CYS A 129 16.30 1.85 5.43
CA CYS A 129 17.48 1.42 6.19
C CYS A 129 17.50 -0.11 6.39
N GLY A 130 16.56 -0.85 5.80
CA GLY A 130 16.34 -2.27 6.09
C GLY A 130 15.52 -2.53 7.37
N ASP A 131 15.07 -1.47 8.03
CA ASP A 131 14.08 -1.46 9.11
C ASP A 131 12.67 -1.83 8.66
#